data_AF-A0A0Q8R8C5-F1
#
_entry.id   AF-A0A0Q8R8C5-F1
#
_cell.length_a   1.000
_cell.length_b   1.000
_cell.length_c   1.000
_cell.angle_alpha   90.00
_cell.angle_beta   90.00
_cell.angle_gamma   90.00
#
_symmetry.space_group_name_H-M   'P 1'
#
loop_
_entity.id
_entity.type
_entity.pdbx_description
1 polymer ?
#
loop_
_entity_poly.entity_id
_entity_poly.type
_entity_poly.pdbx_seq_one_letter_code
_entity_poly.pdbx_strand_id
1 'polypeptide(L)'
;MVTEVSDAAASAVSTPVVVPGQVKAFDVTSVPMSTAVIPPFPFVEMPAGTDGYHTDAKDFDRAWVVAGEELRAVEGRTSERWFPPSAANMSMLAAFRNYEAAIKSMGGVRVDKVHPLDPAFIARNGGDKEALLKKLAIPNSHVTAPDETPSFSQYLVRTPKGNIWIALFFFDDDLNMSIEVVQEKAMEQTVALVKADDMAAALAKDGHIALYLNFDNDSDILRADSKPAIDEIVKMLAADGSLKVRVEGHTDNTGTAARNTALSRARAESVVKAISTLQISKDRLKPEGMGSGRPLADNSSEEGRAKNRRVELVKI
;
A
#
# COMPACT_ATOMS: atom_id res chain seq x y z
N MET A 1 -32.90 -45.03 21.32
CA MET A 1 -32.09 -46.00 20.55
C MET A 1 -32.16 -45.55 19.09
N VAL A 2 -31.36 -44.53 18.77
CA VAL A 2 -30.19 -44.56 17.86
C VAL A 2 -30.56 -44.96 16.42
N THR A 3 -30.48 -44.00 15.49
CA THR A 3 -29.48 -44.01 14.39
C THR A 3 -29.45 -42.65 13.68
N GLU A 4 -28.26 -42.06 13.62
CA GLU A 4 -27.83 -40.95 12.75
C GLU A 4 -27.77 -41.39 11.28
N VAL A 5 -27.89 -40.44 10.32
CA VAL A 5 -26.95 -40.17 9.20
C VAL A 5 -27.28 -38.75 8.67
N SER A 6 -26.50 -37.74 9.01
CA SER A 6 -25.41 -37.08 8.23
C SER A 6 -25.85 -36.20 7.06
N ASP A 7 -25.50 -34.92 7.21
CA ASP A 7 -25.54 -33.81 6.27
C ASP A 7 -24.69 -34.06 5.01
N ALA A 8 -25.22 -33.74 3.83
CA ALA A 8 -24.45 -33.62 2.60
C ALA A 8 -25.18 -32.71 1.60
N ALA A 9 -25.09 -31.39 1.82
CA ALA A 9 -25.36 -30.42 0.76
C ALA A 9 -24.28 -30.58 -0.32
N ALA A 10 -24.67 -31.18 -1.45
CA ALA A 10 -23.84 -31.32 -2.63
C ALA A 10 -23.38 -29.93 -3.10
N SER A 11 -22.11 -29.64 -2.86
CA SER A 11 -21.39 -28.56 -3.55
C SER A 11 -21.49 -28.85 -5.05
N ALA A 12 -22.20 -27.99 -5.76
CA ALA A 12 -22.19 -27.99 -7.21
C ALA A 12 -20.74 -27.76 -7.64
N VAL A 13 -20.11 -28.84 -8.10
CA VAL A 13 -18.82 -28.81 -8.78
C VAL A 13 -19.04 -27.97 -10.02
N SER A 14 -18.70 -26.69 -9.94
CA SER A 14 -18.45 -25.90 -11.13
C SER A 14 -17.25 -26.55 -11.80
N THR A 15 -17.50 -27.19 -12.93
CA THR A 15 -16.45 -27.60 -13.86
C THR A 15 -15.51 -26.40 -14.05
N PRO A 16 -14.19 -26.57 -13.86
CA PRO A 16 -13.28 -25.46 -14.07
C PRO A 16 -13.37 -25.09 -15.54
N VAL A 17 -13.82 -23.86 -15.79
CA VAL A 17 -13.68 -23.23 -17.10
C VAL A 17 -12.17 -23.12 -17.33
N VAL A 18 -11.64 -23.95 -18.22
CA VAL A 18 -10.22 -23.89 -18.62
C VAL A 18 -10.02 -22.57 -19.38
N VAL A 19 -9.40 -21.59 -18.71
CA VAL A 19 -8.98 -20.33 -19.32
C VAL A 19 -7.68 -20.59 -20.10
N PRO A 20 -7.60 -20.32 -21.41
CA PRO A 20 -6.36 -20.45 -22.16
C PRO A 20 -5.28 -19.48 -21.63
N GLY A 21 -4.08 -19.97 -21.34
CA GLY A 21 -2.87 -19.14 -21.18
C GLY A 21 -2.28 -18.98 -19.78
N GLN A 22 -2.49 -19.89 -18.83
CA GLN A 22 -1.72 -19.88 -17.57
C GLN A 22 -0.24 -20.23 -17.84
N VAL A 23 0.65 -19.24 -17.74
CA VAL A 23 2.09 -19.45 -17.70
C VAL A 23 2.51 -20.01 -16.35
N LYS A 24 3.57 -20.83 -16.33
CA LYS A 24 4.10 -21.38 -15.08
C LYS A 24 4.56 -20.23 -14.17
N ALA A 25 4.12 -20.24 -12.91
CA ALA A 25 4.54 -19.26 -11.93
C ALA A 25 6.07 -19.24 -11.78
N PHE A 26 6.65 -18.04 -11.75
CA PHE A 26 8.10 -17.87 -11.64
C PHE A 26 8.61 -18.26 -10.25
N ASP A 27 9.52 -19.22 -10.21
CA ASP A 27 10.17 -19.64 -8.97
C ASP A 27 11.34 -18.70 -8.64
N VAL A 28 11.14 -17.81 -7.66
CA VAL A 28 12.21 -16.90 -7.20
C VAL A 28 13.41 -17.64 -6.67
N THR A 29 13.25 -18.87 -6.18
CA THR A 29 14.37 -19.65 -5.64
C THR A 29 15.33 -20.18 -6.71
N SER A 30 14.92 -20.12 -7.98
CA SER A 30 15.80 -20.38 -9.13
C SER A 30 16.91 -19.34 -9.29
N VAL A 31 16.76 -18.15 -8.69
CA VAL A 31 17.83 -17.14 -8.60
C VAL A 31 18.62 -17.38 -7.30
N PRO A 32 19.97 -17.39 -7.34
CA PRO A 32 20.78 -17.56 -6.14
C PRO A 32 20.62 -16.36 -5.19
N MET A 33 20.78 -16.63 -3.88
CA MET A 33 20.87 -15.56 -2.88
C MET A 33 22.16 -14.76 -3.12
N SER A 34 22.06 -13.43 -3.16
CA SER A 34 23.24 -12.58 -3.34
C SER A 34 24.16 -12.64 -2.12
N THR A 35 25.46 -12.70 -2.37
CA THR A 35 26.52 -12.56 -1.37
C THR A 35 27.21 -11.21 -1.44
N ALA A 36 26.77 -10.31 -2.32
CA ALA A 36 27.35 -8.99 -2.52
C ALA A 36 26.93 -8.02 -1.41
N VAL A 37 27.73 -6.96 -1.23
CA VAL A 37 27.30 -5.82 -0.41
C VAL A 37 26.27 -5.03 -1.21
N ILE A 38 25.05 -4.97 -0.68
CA ILE A 38 23.94 -4.24 -1.31
C ILE A 38 24.02 -2.75 -0.89
N PRO A 39 24.07 -1.81 -1.85
CA PRO A 39 24.03 -0.38 -1.54
C PRO A 39 22.76 0.03 -0.76
N PRO A 40 22.71 1.23 -0.17
CA PRO A 40 21.46 1.77 0.35
C PRO A 40 20.42 1.93 -0.76
N PHE A 41 19.14 1.82 -0.41
CA PHE A 41 18.03 2.14 -1.30
C PHE A 41 18.20 3.57 -1.88
N PRO A 42 17.97 3.79 -3.19
CA PRO A 42 17.30 2.92 -4.17
C PRO A 42 18.20 1.88 -4.86
N PHE A 43 19.37 1.56 -4.29
CA PHE A 43 20.38 0.61 -4.78
C PHE A 43 21.13 1.05 -6.03
N VAL A 44 20.43 1.70 -6.94
CA VAL A 44 20.93 2.15 -8.23
C VAL A 44 20.38 3.55 -8.47
N GLU A 45 21.27 4.52 -8.65
CA GLU A 45 20.90 5.93 -8.77
C GLU A 45 21.12 6.45 -10.20
N MET A 46 20.38 7.50 -10.57
CA MET A 46 20.68 8.30 -11.75
C MET A 46 22.06 8.98 -11.63
N PRO A 47 22.73 9.33 -12.74
CA PRO A 47 24.05 9.95 -12.69
C PRO A 47 23.98 11.31 -11.99
N ALA A 48 24.96 11.61 -11.14
CA ALA A 48 24.99 12.86 -10.39
C ALA A 48 25.01 14.08 -11.35
N GLY A 49 24.21 15.09 -11.03
CA GLY A 49 24.16 16.34 -11.80
C GLY A 49 23.39 16.23 -13.13
N THR A 50 22.61 15.17 -13.34
CA THR A 50 21.68 15.08 -14.48
C THR A 50 20.33 15.71 -14.15
N ASP A 51 19.78 16.47 -15.09
CA ASP A 51 18.39 16.89 -15.06
C ASP A 51 17.52 15.66 -15.36
N GLY A 52 16.66 15.28 -14.42
CA GLY A 52 15.82 14.09 -14.52
C GLY A 52 14.63 14.18 -13.57
N TYR A 53 13.70 13.26 -13.71
CA TYR A 53 12.59 13.11 -12.76
C TYR A 53 12.91 11.97 -11.82
N HIS A 54 12.58 12.18 -10.56
CA HIS A 54 12.59 11.15 -9.56
C HIS A 54 11.31 11.27 -8.75
N THR A 55 10.74 10.12 -8.41
CA THR A 55 9.75 10.07 -7.36
C THR A 55 10.45 10.00 -6.01
N ASP A 56 9.87 10.65 -5.00
CA ASP A 56 10.18 10.32 -3.62
C ASP A 56 9.93 8.83 -3.41
N ALA A 57 10.88 8.16 -2.75
CA ALA A 57 10.75 6.75 -2.42
C ALA A 57 9.47 6.53 -1.62
N LYS A 58 8.60 5.63 -2.07
CA LYS A 58 7.45 5.21 -1.29
C LYS A 58 7.87 4.06 -0.40
N ASP A 59 7.71 4.22 0.91
CA ASP A 59 8.09 3.18 1.88
C ASP A 59 7.26 1.89 1.77
N PHE A 60 6.05 2.00 1.21
CA PHE A 60 5.23 0.86 0.84
C PHE A 60 4.27 1.23 -0.30
N ASP A 61 4.35 0.50 -1.41
CA ASP A 61 3.40 0.54 -2.53
C ASP A 61 3.43 -0.85 -3.22
N ARG A 62 2.68 -0.98 -4.32
CA ARG A 62 2.71 -2.13 -5.21
C ARG A 62 3.28 -1.75 -6.57
N ALA A 63 4.28 -2.50 -7.02
CA ALA A 63 4.80 -2.47 -8.38
C ALA A 63 4.44 -3.76 -9.13
N TRP A 64 4.36 -3.69 -10.46
CA TRP A 64 4.22 -4.88 -11.31
C TRP A 64 5.56 -5.18 -12.00
N VAL A 65 5.94 -6.44 -12.03
CA VAL A 65 7.23 -6.90 -12.60
C VAL A 65 7.00 -8.03 -13.60
N VAL A 66 7.93 -8.20 -14.54
CA VAL A 66 7.90 -9.33 -15.49
C VAL A 66 8.83 -10.44 -15.01
N ALA A 67 8.27 -11.47 -14.38
CA ALA A 67 9.01 -12.59 -13.80
C ALA A 67 8.88 -13.82 -14.72
N GLY A 68 9.91 -14.15 -15.48
CA GLY A 68 9.81 -15.15 -16.55
C GLY A 68 8.82 -14.69 -17.61
N GLU A 69 7.71 -15.40 -17.74
CA GLU A 69 6.60 -15.05 -18.65
C GLU A 69 5.37 -14.48 -17.93
N GLU A 70 5.44 -14.40 -16.59
CA GLU A 70 4.39 -13.99 -15.66
C GLU A 70 4.45 -12.47 -15.39
N LEU A 71 3.28 -11.83 -15.36
CA LEU A 71 3.12 -10.51 -14.76
C LEU A 71 2.84 -10.67 -13.27
N ARG A 72 3.77 -10.22 -12.42
CA ARG A 72 3.69 -10.40 -10.97
C ARG A 72 3.51 -9.08 -10.25
N ALA A 73 2.56 -9.04 -9.31
CA ALA A 73 2.47 -7.95 -8.34
C ALA A 73 3.50 -8.17 -7.23
N VAL A 74 4.25 -7.12 -6.89
CA VAL A 74 5.24 -7.10 -5.81
C VAL A 74 4.93 -5.90 -4.93
N GLU A 75 4.86 -6.14 -3.62
CA GLU A 75 4.61 -5.11 -2.63
C GLU A 75 5.89 -4.81 -1.85
N GLY A 76 6.11 -3.53 -1.56
CA GLY A 76 7.23 -3.10 -0.74
C GLY A 76 7.67 -1.68 -1.05
N ARG A 77 8.95 -1.40 -0.82
CA ARG A 77 9.51 -0.06 -1.02
C ARG A 77 9.79 0.18 -2.49
N THR A 78 9.23 1.25 -3.06
CA THR A 78 9.34 1.54 -4.50
C THR A 78 10.06 2.86 -4.77
N SER A 79 10.73 2.94 -5.92
CA SER A 79 11.28 4.17 -6.47
C SER A 79 11.36 4.11 -7.99
N GLU A 80 11.09 5.25 -8.60
CA GLU A 80 11.21 5.46 -10.04
C GLU A 80 12.24 6.57 -10.29
N ARG A 81 13.09 6.37 -11.29
CA ARG A 81 14.04 7.36 -11.78
C ARG A 81 13.94 7.39 -13.29
N TRP A 82 13.68 8.54 -13.88
CA TRP A 82 13.95 8.75 -15.30
C TRP A 82 15.03 9.79 -15.50
N PHE A 83 15.83 9.62 -16.53
CA PHE A 83 16.75 10.65 -17.00
C PHE A 83 17.17 10.39 -18.45
N PRO A 84 17.53 11.44 -19.20
CA PRO A 84 18.09 11.27 -20.53
C PRO A 84 19.55 10.84 -20.39
N PRO A 85 19.97 9.67 -20.93
CA PRO A 85 21.37 9.23 -20.89
C PRO A 85 22.36 10.27 -21.42
N SER A 86 21.94 11.08 -22.39
CA SER A 86 22.72 12.16 -22.98
C SER A 86 23.10 13.25 -21.98
N ALA A 87 22.29 13.52 -20.94
CA ALA A 87 22.65 14.48 -19.88
C ALA A 87 23.87 14.03 -19.06
N ALA A 88 24.16 12.73 -19.06
CA ALA A 88 25.37 12.15 -18.47
C ALA A 88 26.46 11.83 -19.50
N ASN A 89 26.35 12.35 -20.73
CA ASN A 89 27.24 12.04 -21.85
C ASN A 89 27.33 10.53 -22.15
N MET A 90 26.22 9.80 -21.97
CA MET A 90 26.10 8.37 -22.27
C MET A 90 25.20 8.14 -23.49
N SER A 91 25.59 7.18 -24.34
CA SER A 91 24.65 6.56 -25.29
C SER A 91 23.68 5.61 -24.56
N MET A 92 22.59 5.20 -25.21
CA MET A 92 21.66 4.21 -24.66
C MET A 92 22.36 2.89 -24.33
N LEU A 93 23.19 2.38 -25.25
CA LEU A 93 24.02 1.20 -24.99
C LEU A 93 24.94 1.39 -23.78
N ALA A 94 25.61 2.55 -23.67
CA ALA A 94 26.51 2.82 -22.55
C ALA A 94 25.74 2.87 -21.22
N ALA A 95 24.58 3.52 -21.18
CA ALA A 95 23.70 3.53 -20.03
C ALA A 95 23.24 2.11 -19.70
N PHE A 96 22.63 1.39 -20.64
CA PHE A 96 22.18 0.02 -20.42
C PHE A 96 23.27 -0.88 -19.84
N ARG A 97 24.48 -0.86 -20.43
CA ARG A 97 25.60 -1.68 -19.94
C ARG A 97 26.11 -1.26 -18.58
N ASN A 98 26.16 0.04 -18.30
CA ASN A 98 26.57 0.55 -16.99
C ASN A 98 25.60 0.07 -15.90
N TYR A 99 24.29 0.25 -16.12
CA TYR A 99 23.25 -0.12 -15.17
C TYR A 99 23.09 -1.65 -15.05
N GLU A 100 23.18 -2.39 -16.15
CA GLU A 100 23.22 -3.85 -16.14
C GLU A 100 24.42 -4.37 -15.34
N ALA A 101 25.61 -3.79 -15.52
CA ALA A 101 26.80 -4.17 -14.78
C ALA A 101 26.66 -3.88 -13.28
N ALA A 102 26.10 -2.72 -12.91
CA ALA A 102 25.81 -2.37 -11.51
C ALA A 102 24.85 -3.39 -10.88
N ILE A 103 23.75 -3.73 -11.56
CA ILE A 103 22.77 -4.72 -11.08
C ILE A 103 23.42 -6.10 -10.92
N LYS A 104 24.22 -6.54 -11.90
CA LYS A 104 24.94 -7.82 -11.83
C LYS A 104 25.97 -7.85 -10.70
N SER A 105 26.62 -6.72 -10.40
CA SER A 105 27.57 -6.62 -9.27
C SER A 105 26.91 -6.85 -7.91
N MET A 106 25.61 -6.54 -7.80
CA MET A 106 24.79 -6.84 -6.63
C MET A 106 24.28 -8.29 -6.60
N GLY A 107 24.64 -9.13 -7.58
CA GLY A 107 24.10 -10.49 -7.73
C GLY A 107 22.78 -10.56 -8.49
N GLY A 108 22.42 -9.51 -9.24
CA GLY A 108 21.21 -9.47 -10.04
C GLY A 108 21.24 -10.42 -11.23
N VAL A 109 20.14 -11.13 -11.45
CA VAL A 109 19.93 -12.02 -12.59
C VAL A 109 18.78 -11.48 -13.42
N ARG A 110 18.93 -11.46 -14.75
CA ARG A 110 17.84 -11.11 -15.68
C ARG A 110 16.79 -12.21 -15.66
N VAL A 111 15.53 -11.84 -15.42
CA VAL A 111 14.43 -12.79 -15.20
C VAL A 111 13.30 -12.68 -16.21
N ASP A 112 13.21 -11.61 -17.01
CA ASP A 112 12.24 -11.54 -18.10
C ASP A 112 12.55 -12.56 -19.20
N LYS A 113 11.51 -13.27 -19.66
CA LYS A 113 11.54 -14.15 -20.84
C LYS A 113 10.60 -13.67 -21.94
N VAL A 114 9.86 -12.59 -21.68
CA VAL A 114 8.89 -12.01 -22.60
C VAL A 114 8.95 -10.49 -22.50
N HIS A 115 8.76 -9.82 -23.62
CA HIS A 115 8.69 -8.37 -23.66
C HIS A 115 7.28 -7.89 -23.26
N PRO A 116 7.11 -6.77 -22.53
CA PRO A 116 5.79 -6.22 -22.20
C PRO A 116 4.89 -5.92 -23.41
N LEU A 117 5.50 -5.63 -24.57
CA LEU A 117 4.80 -5.38 -25.84
C LEU A 117 4.54 -6.66 -26.66
N ASP A 118 4.91 -7.84 -26.16
CA ASP A 118 4.58 -9.11 -26.82
C ASP A 118 3.06 -9.28 -26.90
N PRO A 119 2.47 -9.53 -28.09
CA PRO A 119 1.03 -9.65 -28.25
C PRO A 119 0.40 -10.76 -27.39
N ALA A 120 1.10 -11.88 -27.18
CA ALA A 120 0.61 -12.94 -26.32
C ALA A 120 0.69 -12.55 -24.85
N PHE A 121 1.67 -11.72 -24.45
CA PHE A 121 1.76 -11.16 -23.09
C PHE A 121 0.66 -10.14 -22.82
N ILE A 122 0.35 -9.29 -23.80
CA ILE A 122 -0.78 -8.35 -23.72
C ILE A 122 -2.10 -9.13 -23.61
N ALA A 123 -2.33 -10.10 -24.49
CA ALA A 123 -3.56 -10.89 -24.51
C ALA A 123 -3.84 -11.60 -23.17
N ARG A 124 -2.82 -12.23 -22.57
CA ARG A 124 -2.98 -12.93 -21.27
C ARG A 124 -3.17 -12.00 -20.07
N ASN A 125 -2.81 -10.72 -20.19
CA ASN A 125 -2.90 -9.73 -19.11
C ASN A 125 -4.04 -8.71 -19.29
N GLY A 126 -5.07 -9.08 -20.07
CA GLY A 126 -6.30 -8.30 -20.23
C GLY A 126 -6.50 -7.70 -21.63
N GLY A 127 -5.58 -7.92 -22.56
CA GLY A 127 -5.71 -7.50 -23.96
C GLY A 127 -5.54 -6.00 -24.22
N ASP A 128 -5.52 -5.17 -23.17
CA ASP A 128 -5.32 -3.74 -23.25
C ASP A 128 -3.84 -3.39 -23.02
N LYS A 129 -3.16 -2.98 -24.09
CA LYS A 129 -1.76 -2.58 -24.09
C LYS A 129 -1.52 -1.38 -23.18
N GLU A 130 -2.36 -0.35 -23.26
CA GLU A 130 -2.15 0.90 -22.50
C GLU A 130 -2.33 0.67 -21.01
N ALA A 131 -3.37 -0.10 -20.62
CA ALA A 131 -3.58 -0.48 -19.24
C ALA A 131 -2.43 -1.34 -18.69
N LEU A 132 -1.85 -2.23 -19.51
CA LEU A 132 -0.71 -3.04 -19.12
C LEU A 132 0.57 -2.22 -18.92
N LEU A 133 0.90 -1.34 -19.87
CA LEU A 133 2.08 -0.47 -19.75
C LEU A 133 1.95 0.47 -18.55
N LYS A 134 0.75 1.00 -18.31
CA LYS A 134 0.46 1.79 -17.10
C LYS A 134 0.67 1.00 -15.81
N LYS A 135 0.31 -0.29 -15.76
CA LYS A 135 0.59 -1.16 -14.60
C LYS A 135 2.08 -1.35 -14.35
N LEU A 136 2.86 -1.48 -15.42
CA LEU A 136 4.32 -1.65 -15.38
C LEU A 136 5.09 -0.34 -15.20
N ALA A 137 4.40 0.79 -15.01
CA ALA A 137 4.98 2.14 -14.96
C ALA A 137 5.81 2.50 -16.21
N ILE A 138 5.42 1.98 -17.39
CA ILE A 138 6.09 2.28 -18.65
C ILE A 138 5.30 3.38 -19.40
N PRO A 139 5.71 4.65 -19.39
CA PRO A 139 5.09 5.71 -20.20
C PRO A 139 5.40 5.52 -21.70
N ASN A 140 4.41 5.78 -22.56
CA ASN A 140 4.56 6.00 -24.02
C ASN A 140 5.67 5.17 -24.72
N SER A 141 5.62 3.82 -24.63
CA SER A 141 6.68 2.94 -25.15
C SER A 141 6.40 2.42 -26.58
N HIS A 142 7.47 2.38 -27.38
CA HIS A 142 7.54 1.71 -28.69
C HIS A 142 8.52 0.51 -28.65
N VAL A 143 8.44 -0.39 -29.64
CA VAL A 143 9.00 -1.76 -29.58
C VAL A 143 10.53 -1.85 -29.76
N THR A 144 11.22 -0.82 -30.25
CA THR A 144 12.64 -0.94 -30.60
C THR A 144 13.44 0.30 -30.21
N ALA A 145 14.44 0.13 -29.36
CA ALA A 145 15.52 1.11 -29.25
C ALA A 145 16.34 1.10 -30.56
N PRO A 146 16.79 2.26 -31.07
CA PRO A 146 17.49 2.39 -32.36
C PRO A 146 18.78 1.58 -32.57
N ASP A 147 19.33 0.90 -31.56
CA ASP A 147 20.70 0.35 -31.54
C ASP A 147 20.83 -1.10 -31.03
N GLU A 148 19.78 -1.93 -31.18
CA GLU A 148 19.70 -3.32 -30.64
C GLU A 148 19.75 -3.42 -29.10
N THR A 149 19.80 -2.28 -28.39
CA THR A 149 19.67 -2.26 -26.93
C THR A 149 18.28 -2.76 -26.52
N PRO A 150 18.17 -3.64 -25.51
CA PRO A 150 16.86 -4.03 -24.99
C PRO A 150 16.09 -2.79 -24.49
N SER A 151 14.92 -2.55 -25.08
CA SER A 151 13.98 -1.50 -24.66
C SER A 151 13.37 -1.77 -23.27
N PHE A 152 13.44 -3.02 -22.80
CA PHE A 152 13.01 -3.44 -21.48
C PHE A 152 13.91 -4.60 -20.99
N SER A 153 14.20 -4.62 -19.69
CA SER A 153 14.82 -5.77 -19.02
C SER A 153 14.41 -5.78 -17.55
N GLN A 154 14.04 -6.95 -17.03
CA GLN A 154 13.72 -7.14 -15.62
C GLN A 154 14.81 -7.98 -14.94
N TYR A 155 15.28 -7.50 -13.80
CA TYR A 155 16.24 -8.19 -12.97
C TYR A 155 15.67 -8.49 -11.58
N LEU A 156 16.20 -9.56 -10.97
CA LEU A 156 15.95 -9.97 -9.60
C LEU A 156 17.28 -10.13 -8.87
N VAL A 157 17.42 -9.45 -7.73
CA VAL A 157 18.47 -9.68 -6.73
C VAL A 157 17.80 -10.27 -5.50
N ARG A 158 18.21 -11.47 -5.07
CA ARG A 158 17.70 -12.03 -3.82
C ARG A 158 18.55 -11.60 -2.65
N THR A 159 17.92 -11.11 -1.58
CA THR A 159 18.60 -10.74 -0.35
C THR A 159 17.88 -11.28 0.88
N PRO A 160 18.57 -11.47 2.02
CA PRO A 160 17.91 -11.83 3.28
C PRO A 160 16.90 -10.80 3.79
N LYS A 161 16.98 -9.54 3.31
CA LYS A 161 16.12 -8.42 3.71
C LYS A 161 14.91 -8.21 2.78
N GLY A 162 14.69 -9.14 1.84
CA GLY A 162 13.67 -9.03 0.79
C GLY A 162 14.30 -9.03 -0.60
N ASN A 163 13.58 -9.58 -1.57
CA ASN A 163 14.04 -9.55 -2.96
C ASN A 163 13.97 -8.12 -3.52
N ILE A 164 14.93 -7.76 -4.36
CA ILE A 164 14.97 -6.48 -5.06
C ILE A 164 14.71 -6.77 -6.54
N TRP A 165 13.65 -6.18 -7.07
CA TRP A 165 13.31 -6.24 -8.48
C TRP A 165 13.68 -4.91 -9.12
N ILE A 166 14.41 -4.96 -10.24
CA ILE A 166 14.89 -3.77 -10.94
C ILE A 166 14.49 -3.90 -12.41
N ALA A 167 13.68 -2.98 -12.93
CA ALA A 167 13.40 -2.90 -14.36
C ALA A 167 14.16 -1.73 -14.97
N LEU A 168 14.77 -1.96 -16.13
CA LEU A 168 15.35 -0.95 -16.98
C LEU A 168 14.50 -0.85 -18.24
N PHE A 169 14.10 0.34 -18.65
CA PHE A 169 13.45 0.53 -19.93
C PHE A 169 13.76 1.89 -20.57
N PHE A 170 13.60 1.96 -21.89
CA PHE A 170 13.76 3.18 -22.68
C PHE A 170 12.41 3.59 -23.30
N PHE A 171 12.16 4.91 -23.41
CA PHE A 171 10.92 5.45 -23.98
C PHE A 171 11.17 6.69 -24.84
N ASP A 172 10.20 7.00 -25.72
CA ASP A 172 10.42 7.80 -26.94
C ASP A 172 10.21 9.32 -26.80
N ASP A 173 10.05 9.83 -25.58
CA ASP A 173 10.23 11.25 -25.32
C ASP A 173 11.72 11.47 -24.97
N ASP A 174 12.54 11.96 -25.90
CA ASP A 174 13.97 12.31 -25.73
C ASP A 174 14.96 11.17 -25.38
N LEU A 175 14.65 9.91 -25.73
CA LEU A 175 15.51 8.74 -25.45
C LEU A 175 15.79 8.55 -23.95
N ASN A 176 14.81 8.89 -23.12
CA ASN A 176 14.91 8.73 -21.68
C ASN A 176 15.05 7.25 -21.28
N MET A 177 15.85 7.02 -20.24
CA MET A 177 15.91 5.74 -19.54
C MET A 177 15.15 5.85 -18.24
N SER A 178 14.38 4.82 -17.89
CA SER A 178 13.81 4.65 -16.56
C SER A 178 14.44 3.49 -15.82
N ILE A 179 14.56 3.65 -14.51
CA ILE A 179 14.95 2.65 -13.54
C ILE A 179 13.82 2.54 -12.52
N GLU A 180 13.13 1.41 -12.56
CA GLU A 180 12.09 1.07 -11.60
C GLU A 180 12.64 0.06 -10.61
N VAL A 181 12.48 0.36 -9.32
CA VAL A 181 12.95 -0.50 -8.24
C VAL A 181 11.79 -0.80 -7.30
N VAL A 182 11.60 -2.07 -6.97
CA VAL A 182 10.82 -2.49 -5.81
C VAL A 182 11.63 -3.46 -4.96
N GLN A 183 11.83 -3.10 -3.69
CA GLN A 183 12.31 -4.04 -2.68
C GLN A 183 11.12 -4.62 -1.94
N GLU A 184 10.96 -5.94 -2.01
CA GLU A 184 9.97 -6.66 -1.21
C GLU A 184 10.12 -6.29 0.26
N LYS A 185 9.06 -5.73 0.81
CA LYS A 185 8.96 -5.35 2.21
C LYS A 185 7.54 -5.66 2.64
N ALA A 186 7.39 -6.35 3.77
CA ALA A 186 6.06 -6.52 4.34
C ALA A 186 5.47 -5.15 4.67
N MET A 187 4.16 -5.01 4.48
CA MET A 187 3.43 -3.81 4.91
C MET A 187 3.59 -3.66 6.42
N GLU A 188 4.23 -2.59 6.84
CA GLU A 188 4.18 -2.19 8.23
C GLU A 188 2.78 -1.63 8.48
N GLN A 189 1.98 -2.36 9.27
CA GLN A 189 0.68 -1.86 9.70
C GLN A 189 0.89 -0.67 10.64
N THR A 190 0.90 0.53 10.06
CA THR A 190 1.00 1.81 10.78
C THR A 190 -0.36 2.37 11.18
N VAL A 191 -1.45 1.70 10.82
CA VAL A 191 -2.73 1.84 11.52
C VAL A 191 -2.51 1.23 12.90
N ALA A 192 -1.88 2.01 13.78
CA ALA A 192 -1.65 1.62 15.15
C ALA A 192 -3.02 1.33 15.76
N LEU A 193 -3.26 0.06 16.03
CA LEU A 193 -4.08 -0.34 17.15
C LEU A 193 -3.46 0.31 18.37
N VAL A 194 -3.92 1.51 18.72
CA VAL A 194 -3.57 2.13 20.00
C VAL A 194 -4.01 1.13 21.06
N LYS A 195 -3.04 0.54 21.76
CA LYS A 195 -3.33 -0.52 22.72
C LYS A 195 -4.03 0.05 23.93
N ALA A 196 -4.77 -0.78 24.65
CA ALA A 196 -5.44 -0.40 25.89
C ALA A 196 -4.51 0.34 26.88
N ASP A 197 -3.28 -0.14 27.04
CA ASP A 197 -2.29 0.46 27.95
C ASP A 197 -1.84 1.86 27.50
N ASP A 198 -1.64 2.05 26.20
CA ASP A 198 -1.27 3.35 25.63
C ASP A 198 -2.42 4.36 25.74
N MET A 199 -3.67 3.90 25.50
CA MET A 199 -4.86 4.73 25.70
C MET A 199 -5.03 5.13 27.17
N ALA A 200 -4.84 4.18 28.10
CA ALA A 200 -4.90 4.45 29.53
C ALA A 200 -3.83 5.47 29.95
N ALA A 201 -2.60 5.31 29.46
CA ALA A 201 -1.49 6.23 29.74
C ALA A 201 -1.79 7.64 29.22
N ALA A 202 -2.30 7.78 28.00
CA ALA A 202 -2.68 9.07 27.42
C ALA A 202 -3.86 9.72 28.17
N LEU A 203 -4.90 8.96 28.53
CA LEU A 203 -6.01 9.48 29.34
C LEU A 203 -5.57 9.91 30.74
N ALA A 204 -4.58 9.22 31.33
CA ALA A 204 -4.04 9.60 32.64
C ALA A 204 -3.17 10.86 32.56
N LYS A 205 -2.38 11.01 31.50
CA LYS A 205 -1.43 12.10 31.32
C LYS A 205 -2.08 13.37 30.74
N ASP A 206 -2.80 13.21 29.64
CA ASP A 206 -3.29 14.29 28.79
C ASP A 206 -4.81 14.49 28.92
N GLY A 207 -5.51 13.58 29.61
CA GLY A 207 -6.97 13.62 29.83
C GLY A 207 -7.80 13.25 28.60
N HIS A 208 -7.18 13.08 27.44
CA HIS A 208 -7.83 12.71 26.19
C HIS A 208 -6.88 11.94 25.26
N ILE A 209 -7.45 11.25 24.27
CA ILE A 209 -6.70 10.63 23.18
C ILE A 209 -7.54 10.61 21.89
N ALA A 210 -6.90 10.92 20.76
CA ALA A 210 -7.49 10.83 19.43
C ALA A 210 -7.31 9.43 18.83
N LEU A 211 -8.40 8.90 18.27
CA LEU A 211 -8.49 7.59 17.64
C LEU A 211 -9.05 7.73 16.21
N TYR A 212 -8.49 6.97 15.29
CA TYR A 212 -8.90 6.95 13.89
C TYR A 212 -9.75 5.70 13.63
N LEU A 213 -11.06 5.87 13.78
CA LEU A 213 -12.07 4.84 13.49
C LEU A 213 -12.66 5.09 12.10
N ASN A 214 -12.75 4.04 11.30
CA ASN A 214 -13.29 4.08 9.95
C ASN A 214 -14.81 3.89 9.97
N PHE A 215 -15.48 4.75 9.20
CA PHE A 215 -16.92 4.73 8.95
C PHE A 215 -17.16 4.60 7.44
N ASP A 216 -18.33 4.09 7.04
CA ASP A 216 -18.72 4.12 5.63
C ASP A 216 -18.86 5.57 5.13
N ASN A 217 -18.75 5.73 3.81
CA ASN A 217 -18.70 7.06 3.20
C ASN A 217 -19.92 7.89 3.61
N ASP A 218 -19.65 9.08 4.14
CA ASP A 218 -20.67 10.03 4.58
C ASP A 218 -21.67 9.46 5.61
N SER A 219 -21.24 8.45 6.39
CA SER A 219 -22.09 7.68 7.29
C SER A 219 -21.55 7.65 8.73
N ASP A 220 -22.42 7.22 9.64
CA ASP A 220 -22.16 6.84 11.04
C ASP A 220 -22.03 5.32 11.23
N ILE A 221 -22.09 4.54 10.16
CA ILE A 221 -21.89 3.08 10.17
C ILE A 221 -20.40 2.79 10.36
N LEU A 222 -20.05 2.22 11.52
CA LEU A 222 -18.71 1.71 11.81
C LEU A 222 -18.37 0.53 10.90
N ARG A 223 -17.22 0.61 10.26
CA ARG A 223 -16.71 -0.47 9.40
C ARG A 223 -16.06 -1.58 10.22
N ALA A 224 -16.02 -2.78 9.66
CA ALA A 224 -15.48 -3.97 10.34
C ALA A 224 -13.99 -3.84 10.69
N ASP A 225 -13.23 -3.06 9.92
CA ASP A 225 -11.82 -2.73 10.16
C ASP A 225 -11.61 -1.86 11.43
N SER A 226 -12.66 -1.21 11.95
CA SER A 226 -12.61 -0.49 13.23
C SER A 226 -12.76 -1.40 14.45
N LYS A 227 -13.21 -2.65 14.27
CA LYS A 227 -13.46 -3.58 15.39
C LYS A 227 -12.24 -3.78 16.30
N PRO A 228 -11.01 -3.98 15.78
CA PRO A 228 -9.85 -4.16 16.65
C PRO A 228 -9.60 -2.97 17.59
N ALA A 229 -9.83 -1.73 17.12
CA ALA A 229 -9.70 -0.54 17.95
C ALA A 229 -10.79 -0.47 19.03
N ILE A 230 -12.04 -0.82 18.68
CA ILE A 230 -13.14 -0.96 19.66
C ILE A 230 -12.79 -2.00 20.74
N ASP A 231 -12.21 -3.13 20.36
CA ASP A 231 -11.81 -4.18 21.29
C ASP A 231 -10.74 -3.67 22.29
N GLU A 232 -9.78 -2.87 21.84
CA GLU A 232 -8.78 -2.24 22.72
C GLU A 232 -9.41 -1.20 23.67
N ILE A 233 -10.39 -0.40 23.20
CA ILE A 233 -11.12 0.54 24.06
C ILE A 233 -11.87 -0.23 25.16
N VAL A 234 -12.51 -1.34 24.80
CA VAL A 234 -13.22 -2.19 25.76
C VAL A 234 -12.26 -2.80 26.77
N LYS A 235 -11.09 -3.30 26.34
CA LYS A 235 -10.05 -3.80 27.26
C LYS A 235 -9.62 -2.74 28.27
N MET A 236 -9.36 -1.51 27.80
CA MET A 236 -9.01 -0.39 28.68
C MET A 236 -10.11 -0.09 29.71
N LEU A 237 -11.36 0.01 29.25
CA LEU A 237 -12.50 0.30 30.13
C LEU A 237 -12.81 -0.88 31.09
N ALA A 238 -12.51 -2.12 30.70
CA ALA A 238 -12.65 -3.28 31.56
C ALA A 238 -11.56 -3.34 32.65
N ALA A 239 -10.33 -2.88 32.33
CA ALA A 239 -9.21 -2.85 33.27
C ALA A 239 -9.41 -1.84 34.41
N ASP A 240 -10.09 -0.71 34.15
CA ASP A 240 -10.50 0.26 35.17
C ASP A 240 -12.03 0.45 35.16
N GLY A 241 -12.73 -0.22 36.07
CA GLY A 241 -14.19 -0.12 36.20
C GLY A 241 -14.72 1.26 36.59
N SER A 242 -13.87 2.14 37.11
CA SER A 242 -14.24 3.50 37.54
C SER A 242 -14.09 4.54 36.43
N LEU A 243 -13.30 4.24 35.39
CA LEU A 243 -13.04 5.16 34.29
C LEU A 243 -14.33 5.50 33.54
N LYS A 244 -14.63 6.79 33.44
CA LYS A 244 -15.69 7.34 32.60
C LYS A 244 -15.06 8.16 31.48
N VAL A 245 -15.62 8.04 30.28
CA VAL A 245 -15.15 8.77 29.11
C VAL A 245 -16.31 9.41 28.36
N ARG A 246 -16.07 10.60 27.85
CA ARG A 246 -16.83 11.18 26.76
C ARG A 246 -16.20 10.76 25.43
N VAL A 247 -17.03 10.32 24.50
CA VAL A 247 -16.65 9.98 23.13
C VAL A 247 -17.01 11.18 22.25
N GLU A 248 -16.01 11.93 21.82
CA GLU A 248 -16.19 13.13 21.00
C GLU A 248 -15.98 12.78 19.52
N GLY A 249 -16.97 13.00 18.67
CA GLY A 249 -16.81 12.89 17.22
C GLY A 249 -16.35 14.22 16.61
N HIS A 250 -15.50 14.16 15.59
CA HIS A 250 -15.03 15.33 14.85
C HIS A 250 -15.14 15.12 13.33
N THR A 251 -15.30 16.21 12.60
CA THR A 251 -15.29 16.24 11.13
C THR A 251 -14.20 17.19 10.61
N ASP A 252 -13.92 17.11 9.31
CA ASP A 252 -13.28 18.24 8.62
C ASP A 252 -14.28 19.39 8.39
N ASN A 253 -13.82 20.48 7.77
CA ASN A 253 -14.62 21.67 7.52
C ASN A 253 -15.50 21.60 6.26
N THR A 254 -15.62 20.45 5.61
CA THR A 254 -16.44 20.30 4.41
C THR A 254 -17.92 20.25 4.79
N GLY A 255 -18.78 20.97 4.07
CA GLY A 255 -20.22 21.02 4.36
C GLY A 255 -20.61 22.04 5.42
N THR A 256 -21.87 21.97 5.88
CA THR A 256 -22.42 22.96 6.84
C THR A 256 -22.10 22.58 8.28
N ALA A 257 -21.93 23.58 9.15
CA ALA A 257 -21.66 23.36 10.57
C ALA A 257 -22.75 22.49 11.25
N ALA A 258 -24.03 22.74 10.95
CA ALA A 258 -25.14 21.96 11.50
C ALA A 258 -25.06 20.48 11.10
N ARG A 259 -24.73 20.21 9.83
CA ARG A 259 -24.53 18.84 9.32
C ARG A 259 -23.35 18.16 9.99
N ASN A 260 -22.22 18.86 10.11
CA ASN A 260 -21.01 18.32 10.72
C ASN A 260 -21.20 18.01 12.21
N THR A 261 -21.91 18.84 12.95
CA THR A 261 -22.29 18.57 14.35
C THR A 261 -23.20 17.34 14.45
N ALA A 262 -24.19 17.22 13.57
CA ALA A 262 -25.07 16.04 13.56
C ALA A 262 -24.32 14.75 13.21
N LEU A 263 -23.49 14.77 12.16
CA LEU A 263 -22.72 13.61 11.72
C LEU A 263 -21.69 13.16 12.76
N SER A 264 -20.92 14.10 13.33
CA SER A 264 -19.96 13.79 14.38
C SER A 264 -20.64 13.19 15.62
N ARG A 265 -21.80 13.71 16.01
CA ARG A 265 -22.59 13.14 17.11
C ARG A 265 -23.05 11.73 16.81
N ALA A 266 -23.61 11.48 15.63
CA ALA A 266 -24.06 10.14 15.22
C ALA A 266 -22.91 9.13 15.25
N ARG A 267 -21.72 9.52 14.77
CA ARG A 267 -20.50 8.68 14.85
C ARG A 267 -20.11 8.35 16.29
N ALA A 268 -20.13 9.34 17.19
CA ALA A 268 -19.86 9.10 18.60
C ALA A 268 -20.89 8.14 19.23
N GLU A 269 -22.17 8.29 18.88
CA GLU A 269 -23.26 7.40 19.32
C GLU A 269 -23.06 5.96 18.81
N SER A 270 -22.64 5.78 17.55
CA SER A 270 -22.28 4.48 16.98
C SER A 270 -21.13 3.81 17.72
N VAL A 271 -20.08 4.55 18.08
CA VAL A 271 -18.95 4.05 18.87
C VAL A 271 -19.41 3.62 20.26
N VAL A 272 -20.18 4.46 20.96
CA VAL A 272 -20.75 4.13 22.28
C VAL A 272 -21.62 2.88 22.18
N LYS A 273 -22.45 2.75 21.14
CA LYS A 273 -23.28 1.57 20.90
C LYS A 273 -22.42 0.32 20.73
N ALA A 274 -21.37 0.38 19.91
CA ALA A 274 -20.45 -0.74 19.70
C ALA A 274 -19.77 -1.17 21.00
N ILE A 275 -19.23 -0.23 21.78
CA ILE A 275 -18.60 -0.50 23.08
C ILE A 275 -19.61 -1.10 24.08
N SER A 276 -20.83 -0.55 24.13
CA SER A 276 -21.88 -1.02 25.06
C SER A 276 -22.35 -2.44 24.78
N THR A 277 -22.27 -2.91 23.53
CA THR A 277 -22.59 -4.32 23.20
C THR A 277 -21.57 -5.31 23.76
N LEU A 278 -20.42 -4.82 24.23
CA LEU A 278 -19.30 -5.61 24.77
C LEU A 278 -19.19 -5.47 26.30
N GLN A 279 -20.34 -5.45 26.98
CA GLN A 279 -20.47 -5.48 28.46
C GLN A 279 -19.92 -4.26 29.23
N ILE A 280 -19.62 -3.15 28.55
CA ILE A 280 -19.33 -1.87 29.21
C ILE A 280 -20.64 -1.13 29.48
N SER A 281 -20.85 -0.65 30.71
CA SER A 281 -22.05 0.12 31.07
C SER A 281 -22.11 1.45 30.31
N LYS A 282 -23.30 1.76 29.76
CA LYS A 282 -23.58 3.04 29.08
C LYS A 282 -23.37 4.25 29.98
N ASP A 283 -23.55 4.13 31.29
CA ASP A 283 -23.37 5.24 32.24
C ASP A 283 -21.91 5.71 32.35
N ARG A 284 -20.97 4.94 31.79
CA ARG A 284 -19.54 5.27 31.72
C ARG A 284 -19.18 5.98 30.41
N LEU A 285 -20.11 6.11 29.48
CA LEU A 285 -19.88 6.55 28.11
C LEU A 285 -20.82 7.70 27.76
N LYS A 286 -20.28 8.87 27.42
CA LYS A 286 -21.07 10.02 26.97
C LYS A 286 -20.74 10.36 25.51
N PRO A 287 -21.63 10.18 24.53
CA PRO A 287 -21.36 10.63 23.16
C PRO A 287 -21.58 12.15 23.03
N GLU A 288 -20.65 12.85 22.36
CA GLU A 288 -20.79 14.26 21.97
C GLU A 288 -20.27 14.50 20.54
N GLY A 289 -20.89 15.45 19.83
CA GLY A 289 -20.48 15.83 18.48
C GLY A 289 -19.86 17.21 18.46
N MET A 290 -18.60 17.29 18.04
CA MET A 290 -17.82 18.53 18.02
C MET A 290 -17.79 19.21 16.65
N GLY A 291 -18.33 18.53 15.62
CA GLY A 291 -18.29 18.98 14.23
C GLY A 291 -16.86 19.33 13.80
N SER A 292 -16.73 20.43 13.07
CA SER A 292 -15.46 20.97 12.59
C SER A 292 -14.85 22.05 13.51
N GLY A 293 -15.44 22.30 14.68
CA GLY A 293 -15.09 23.43 15.54
C GLY A 293 -13.80 23.26 16.35
N ARG A 294 -13.19 22.05 16.33
CA ARG A 294 -11.94 21.73 17.04
C ARG A 294 -10.98 20.93 16.13
N PRO A 295 -10.36 21.57 15.12
CA PRO A 295 -9.41 20.91 14.23
C PRO A 295 -8.07 20.63 14.93
N LEU A 296 -7.45 19.47 14.64
CA LEU A 296 -6.07 19.15 15.01
C LEU A 296 -5.05 19.59 13.97
N ALA A 297 -5.49 19.70 12.72
CA ALA A 297 -4.65 20.07 11.59
C ALA A 297 -5.38 21.07 10.69
N ASP A 298 -4.62 21.75 9.84
CA ASP A 298 -5.18 22.66 8.85
C ASP A 298 -6.12 21.90 7.89
N ASN A 299 -7.28 22.47 7.57
CA ASN A 299 -8.23 21.86 6.63
C ASN A 299 -7.91 22.18 5.16
N SER A 300 -6.89 22.98 4.89
CA SER A 300 -6.49 23.34 3.52
C SER A 300 -5.99 22.13 2.72
N SER A 301 -5.31 21.16 3.36
CA SER A 301 -4.82 19.94 2.72
C SER A 301 -5.70 18.72 3.01
N GLU A 302 -5.65 17.70 2.14
CA GLU A 302 -6.40 16.46 2.37
C GLU A 302 -5.85 15.69 3.59
N GLU A 303 -4.54 15.72 3.79
CA GLU A 303 -3.88 15.10 4.94
C GLU A 303 -4.37 15.72 6.25
N GLY A 304 -4.55 17.04 6.28
CA GLY A 304 -5.07 17.72 7.45
C GLY A 304 -6.56 17.49 7.67
N ARG A 305 -7.38 17.45 6.61
CA ARG A 305 -8.79 17.03 6.70
C ARG A 305 -8.92 15.60 7.22
N ALA A 306 -8.09 14.67 6.74
CA ALA A 306 -8.06 13.30 7.22
C ALA A 306 -7.76 13.21 8.72
N LYS A 307 -6.82 14.02 9.23
CA LYS A 307 -6.52 14.10 10.67
C LYS A 307 -7.69 14.65 11.49
N ASN A 308 -8.49 15.54 10.93
CA ASN A 308 -9.63 16.15 11.62
C ASN A 308 -10.85 15.22 11.70
N ARG A 309 -11.02 14.32 10.73
CA ARG A 309 -12.03 13.25 10.73
C ARG A 309 -11.63 12.14 11.71
N ARG A 310 -11.96 12.31 12.99
CA ARG A 310 -11.53 11.42 14.08
C ARG A 310 -12.59 11.26 15.17
N VAL A 311 -12.33 10.37 16.10
CA VAL A 311 -13.04 10.25 17.38
C VAL A 311 -12.03 10.47 18.51
N GLU A 312 -12.39 11.22 19.54
CA GLU A 312 -11.57 11.35 20.75
C GLU A 312 -12.27 10.69 21.94
N LEU A 313 -11.47 10.06 22.80
CA LEU A 313 -11.91 9.69 24.15
C LEU A 313 -11.40 10.76 25.10
N VAL A 314 -12.28 11.33 25.92
CA VAL A 314 -11.95 12.36 26.91
C VAL A 314 -12.39 11.86 28.27
N LYS A 315 -11.47 11.82 29.25
CA LYS A 315 -11.77 11.42 30.63
C LYS A 315 -12.72 12.43 31.28
N ILE A 316 -13.73 11.93 32.01
CA ILE A 316 -14.73 12.76 32.72
C ILE A 316 -14.91 12.35 34.18
#